data_AF-A0A931XK88-F1
#
_entry.id   AF-A0A931XK88-F1
#
_cell.length_a   1.000
_cell.length_b   1.000
_cell.length_c   1.000
_cell.angle_alpha   90.00
_cell.angle_beta   90.00
_cell.angle_gamma   90.00
#
_symmetry.space_group_name_H-M   'P 1'
#
loop_
_entity.id
_entity.type
_entity.pdbx_description
1 polymer ?
#
loop_
_entity_poly.entity_id
_entity_poly.type
_entity_poly.pdbx_seq_one_letter_code
_entity_poly.pdbx_strand_id
1 'polypeptide(L)'
;MSQYGAKARADGGHNFKDILSKYYPGKQITEGYSEPGSISVDGWGSVDFQQYLYGIAEMPSSWNKEALRAQAVAARSYALAYTNNGANSICATQSCQVYIGHSKGGDWEVAVNETKGIVVTDGGFAVSTQYSSTTGGYLKTSGWDTKCGSRDCWTGDAYEKIAGSPWFYKGWYTQSYSNSSDRCGRSHPWLTGEEMADILNAWLVQGKEGVDGGRITPVTTSCWGGNPYSVGELSSLANEKAGGAVTAISAASVAYSNDGVTANVSFETNRGGISIAGSDFKTIFNLRAPGYISIRSPLFNIEQK
;
A
#
# COMPACT_ATOMS: atom_id res chain seq x y z
N MET A 1 -8.91 6.21 3.34
CA MET A 1 -8.31 6.32 4.68
C MET A 1 -7.34 5.17 4.94
N SER A 2 -6.14 5.45 5.47
CA SER A 2 -5.26 4.40 6.03
C SER A 2 -5.73 4.05 7.43
N GLN A 3 -5.99 2.77 7.72
CA GLN A 3 -6.45 2.34 9.05
C GLN A 3 -5.34 2.51 10.10
N TYR A 4 -4.13 2.07 9.80
CA TYR A 4 -2.98 2.30 10.69
C TYR A 4 -2.63 3.79 10.78
N GLY A 5 -2.80 4.55 9.70
CA GLY A 5 -2.61 6.00 9.75
C GLY A 5 -3.63 6.70 10.67
N ALA A 6 -4.91 6.32 10.58
CA ALA A 6 -5.97 6.79 11.47
C ALA A 6 -5.67 6.43 12.94
N LYS A 7 -5.16 5.22 13.20
CA LYS A 7 -4.72 4.79 14.54
C LYS A 7 -3.67 5.75 15.11
N ALA A 8 -2.56 5.99 14.41
CA ALA A 8 -1.52 6.87 14.94
C ALA A 8 -1.95 8.33 15.04
N ARG A 9 -2.86 8.82 14.18
CA ARG A 9 -3.46 10.15 14.32
C ARG A 9 -4.28 10.26 15.59
N ALA A 10 -5.13 9.26 15.85
CA ALA A 10 -5.94 9.18 17.06
C ALA A 10 -5.07 9.09 18.33
N ASP A 11 -4.03 8.25 18.30
CA ASP A 11 -3.04 8.14 19.38
C ASP A 11 -2.26 9.44 19.59
N GLY A 12 -2.10 10.24 18.53
CA GLY A 12 -1.54 11.60 18.57
C GLY A 12 -2.53 12.69 18.98
N GLY A 13 -3.76 12.34 19.39
CA GLY A 13 -4.76 13.28 19.91
C GLY A 13 -5.74 13.86 18.87
N HIS A 14 -5.70 13.41 17.62
CA HIS A 14 -6.66 13.83 16.61
C HIS A 14 -8.02 13.19 16.88
N ASN A 15 -9.10 13.97 16.85
CA ASN A 15 -10.45 13.42 16.95
C ASN A 15 -10.89 12.80 15.61
N PHE A 16 -12.00 12.06 15.61
CA PHE A 16 -12.48 11.39 14.41
C PHE A 16 -12.80 12.33 13.24
N LYS A 17 -13.24 13.57 13.52
CA LYS A 17 -13.49 14.57 12.48
C LYS A 17 -12.19 15.04 11.83
N ASP A 18 -11.15 15.31 12.63
CA ASP A 18 -9.82 15.67 12.10
C ASP A 18 -9.27 14.55 11.19
N ILE A 19 -9.45 13.29 11.60
CA ILE A 19 -9.03 12.12 10.83
C ILE A 19 -9.80 12.04 9.51
N LEU A 20 -11.13 12.15 9.54
CA LEU A 20 -11.97 12.12 8.34
C LEU A 20 -11.63 13.26 7.39
N SER A 21 -11.49 14.50 7.89
CA SER A 21 -11.12 15.66 7.09
C SER A 21 -9.75 15.51 6.43
N LYS A 22 -8.80 14.84 7.10
CA LYS A 22 -7.51 14.51 6.47
C LYS A 22 -7.67 13.51 5.34
N TYR A 23 -8.43 12.43 5.51
CA TYR A 23 -8.49 11.36 4.50
C TYR A 23 -9.49 11.61 3.37
N TYR A 24 -10.46 12.48 3.59
CA TYR A 24 -11.51 12.85 2.63
C TYR A 24 -11.56 14.38 2.47
N PRO A 25 -10.47 15.01 1.99
CA PRO A 25 -10.40 16.46 1.91
C PRO A 25 -11.45 17.01 0.94
N GLY A 26 -11.97 18.20 1.25
CA GLY A 26 -13.02 18.85 0.48
C GLY A 26 -14.42 18.24 0.67
N LYS A 27 -14.57 17.20 1.50
CA LYS A 27 -15.86 16.61 1.84
C LYS A 27 -16.39 17.14 3.17
N GLN A 28 -17.70 17.08 3.36
CA GLN A 28 -18.37 17.52 4.57
C GLN A 28 -18.61 16.36 5.51
N ILE A 29 -18.56 16.61 6.82
CA ILE A 29 -19.01 15.65 7.84
C ILE A 29 -20.41 16.08 8.25
N THR A 30 -21.41 15.34 7.79
CA THR A 30 -22.84 15.63 8.01
C THR A 30 -23.36 14.78 9.15
N GLU A 31 -24.02 15.42 10.11
CA GLU A 31 -24.73 14.76 11.21
C GLU A 31 -26.23 14.70 10.91
N GLY A 32 -26.95 13.73 11.50
CA GLY A 32 -28.38 13.57 11.30
C GLY A 32 -28.77 13.12 9.88
N TYR A 33 -27.87 12.46 9.16
CA TYR A 33 -28.16 11.91 7.83
C TYR A 33 -29.20 10.78 7.92
N SER A 34 -30.15 10.77 6.99
CA SER A 34 -31.19 9.75 6.93
C SER A 34 -30.60 8.41 6.48
N GLU A 35 -30.65 7.41 7.35
CA GLU A 35 -30.18 6.04 7.07
C GLU A 35 -31.37 5.16 6.65
N PRO A 36 -31.16 4.15 5.78
CA PRO A 36 -32.19 3.16 5.49
C PRO A 36 -32.46 2.28 6.71
N GLY A 37 -33.67 1.72 6.81
CA GLY A 37 -33.99 0.76 7.88
C GLY A 37 -33.22 -0.55 7.76
N SER A 38 -32.86 -0.96 6.54
CA SER A 38 -32.12 -2.20 6.28
C SER A 38 -31.18 -2.06 5.08
N ILE A 39 -30.24 -3.00 4.96
CA ILE A 39 -29.30 -3.15 3.85
C ILE A 39 -29.28 -4.60 3.40
N SER A 40 -29.21 -4.83 2.08
CA SER A 40 -29.04 -6.17 1.52
C SER A 40 -27.56 -6.52 1.48
N VAL A 41 -27.16 -7.61 2.13
CA VAL A 41 -25.78 -8.07 2.20
C VAL A 41 -25.67 -9.43 1.53
N ASP A 42 -24.76 -9.57 0.56
CA ASP A 42 -24.57 -10.80 -0.20
C ASP A 42 -24.22 -11.96 0.76
N GLY A 43 -24.99 -13.05 0.67
CA GLY A 43 -24.86 -14.22 1.54
C GLY A 43 -25.55 -14.11 2.90
N TRP A 44 -26.07 -12.94 3.27
CA TRP A 44 -26.75 -12.71 4.56
C TRP A 44 -28.18 -12.18 4.43
N GLY A 45 -28.58 -11.71 3.24
CA GLY A 45 -29.92 -11.19 2.99
C GLY A 45 -30.10 -9.76 3.53
N SER A 46 -31.36 -9.40 3.85
CA SER A 46 -31.68 -8.09 4.42
C SER A 46 -31.35 -8.05 5.91
N VAL A 47 -30.52 -7.08 6.32
CA VAL A 47 -30.08 -6.88 7.71
C VAL A 47 -30.43 -5.44 8.12
N ASP A 48 -30.81 -5.24 9.38
CA ASP A 48 -30.94 -3.88 9.95
C ASP A 48 -29.63 -3.10 9.74
N PHE A 49 -29.72 -1.85 9.28
CA PHE A 49 -28.53 -1.10 8.86
C PHE A 49 -27.56 -0.85 10.03
N GLN A 50 -28.06 -0.64 11.24
CA GLN A 50 -27.22 -0.45 12.41
C GLN A 50 -26.57 -1.78 12.84
N GLN A 51 -27.30 -2.89 12.79
CA GLN A 51 -26.75 -4.23 13.06
C GLN A 51 -25.66 -4.62 12.04
N TYR A 52 -25.84 -4.25 10.77
CA TYR A 52 -24.80 -4.41 9.76
C TYR A 52 -23.50 -3.70 10.17
N LEU A 53 -23.59 -2.43 10.60
CA LEU A 53 -22.42 -1.66 11.03
C LEU A 53 -21.74 -2.25 12.27
N TYR A 54 -22.48 -2.82 13.20
CA TYR A 54 -21.89 -3.53 14.34
C TYR A 54 -21.06 -4.76 13.92
N GLY A 55 -21.39 -5.39 12.80
CA GLY A 55 -20.66 -6.55 12.28
C GLY A 55 -19.48 -6.21 11.37
N ILE A 56 -19.13 -4.94 11.19
CA ILE A 56 -17.94 -4.55 10.42
C ILE A 56 -16.67 -4.87 11.21
N ALA A 57 -15.78 -5.70 10.64
CA ALA A 57 -14.60 -6.25 11.30
C ALA A 57 -13.28 -5.80 10.66
N GLU A 58 -13.14 -4.49 10.48
CA GLU A 58 -12.02 -3.87 9.75
C GLU A 58 -10.83 -3.44 10.63
N MET A 59 -11.12 -2.95 11.84
CA MET A 59 -10.11 -2.55 12.82
C MET A 59 -10.23 -3.38 14.11
N PRO A 60 -9.14 -3.70 14.82
CA PRO A 60 -9.21 -4.27 16.17
C PRO A 60 -9.99 -3.36 17.13
N SER A 61 -10.91 -3.91 17.93
CA SER A 61 -11.70 -3.11 18.89
C SER A 61 -10.85 -2.46 19.98
N SER A 62 -9.62 -2.91 20.22
CA SER A 62 -8.70 -2.33 21.20
C SER A 62 -7.98 -1.07 20.71
N TRP A 63 -8.21 -0.66 19.46
CA TRP A 63 -7.64 0.58 18.94
C TRP A 63 -8.34 1.80 19.53
N ASN A 64 -7.65 2.94 19.45
CA ASN A 64 -8.13 4.21 19.96
C ASN A 64 -9.56 4.52 19.46
N LYS A 65 -10.43 4.93 20.40
CA LYS A 65 -11.84 5.22 20.12
C LYS A 65 -12.05 6.20 18.96
N GLU A 66 -11.18 7.19 18.79
CA GLU A 66 -11.33 8.18 17.71
C GLU A 66 -11.01 7.57 16.34
N ALA A 67 -10.10 6.59 16.29
CA ALA A 67 -9.88 5.80 15.08
C ALA A 67 -11.09 4.89 14.77
N LEU A 68 -11.69 4.27 15.79
CA LEU A 68 -12.89 3.46 15.63
C LEU A 68 -14.09 4.30 15.17
N ARG A 69 -14.30 5.49 15.75
CA ARG A 69 -15.34 6.44 15.33
C ARG A 69 -15.13 6.89 13.88
N ALA A 70 -13.90 7.21 13.48
CA ALA A 70 -13.59 7.56 12.09
C ALA A 70 -13.88 6.40 11.13
N GLN A 71 -13.51 5.18 11.52
CA GLN A 71 -13.80 3.97 10.75
C GLN A 71 -15.30 3.66 10.67
N ALA A 72 -16.08 3.88 11.74
CA ALA A 72 -17.53 3.70 11.73
C ALA A 72 -18.22 4.67 10.76
N VAL A 73 -17.84 5.95 10.79
CA VAL A 73 -18.36 6.97 9.85
C VAL A 73 -17.96 6.66 8.41
N ALA A 74 -16.71 6.28 8.16
CA ALA A 74 -16.26 5.85 6.83
C ALA A 74 -17.01 4.59 6.37
N ALA A 75 -17.16 3.58 7.23
CA ALA A 75 -17.86 2.36 6.88
C ALA A 75 -19.32 2.63 6.47
N ARG A 76 -20.02 3.43 7.28
CA ARG A 76 -21.39 3.88 7.03
C ARG A 76 -21.53 4.65 5.72
N SER A 77 -20.65 5.63 5.49
CA SER A 77 -20.70 6.46 4.29
C SER A 77 -20.43 5.65 3.02
N TYR A 78 -19.47 4.73 3.07
CA TYR A 78 -19.19 3.81 1.96
C TYR A 78 -20.37 2.90 1.68
N ALA A 79 -20.99 2.29 2.70
CA ALA A 79 -22.13 1.40 2.51
C ALA A 79 -23.31 2.13 1.87
N LEU A 80 -23.62 3.35 2.33
CA LEU A 80 -24.68 4.20 1.75
C LEU A 80 -24.37 4.56 0.28
N ALA A 81 -23.15 4.99 -0.02
CA ALA A 81 -22.75 5.34 -1.38
C ALA A 81 -22.74 4.12 -2.33
N TYR A 82 -22.22 2.99 -1.85
CA TYR A 82 -22.10 1.74 -2.64
C TYR A 82 -23.48 1.17 -2.98
N THR A 83 -24.41 1.22 -2.04
CA THR A 83 -25.75 0.64 -2.21
C THR A 83 -26.77 1.61 -2.78
N ASN A 84 -26.40 2.85 -3.12
CA ASN A 84 -27.34 3.91 -3.46
C ASN A 84 -28.43 4.08 -2.37
N ASN A 85 -27.99 4.33 -1.14
CA ASN A 85 -28.82 4.42 0.07
C ASN A 85 -29.70 3.17 0.32
N GLY A 86 -29.12 1.97 0.17
CA GLY A 86 -29.78 0.70 0.47
C GLY A 86 -30.59 0.09 -0.70
N ALA A 87 -30.60 0.72 -1.87
CA ALA A 87 -31.31 0.20 -3.05
C ALA A 87 -30.65 -1.05 -3.68
N ASN A 88 -29.32 -1.21 -3.50
CA ASN A 88 -28.55 -2.34 -4.02
C ASN A 88 -27.93 -3.17 -2.88
N SER A 89 -27.42 -4.36 -3.21
CA SER A 89 -26.68 -5.18 -2.24
C SER A 89 -25.20 -4.79 -2.13
N ILE A 90 -24.57 -5.21 -1.03
CA ILE A 90 -23.14 -5.06 -0.77
C ILE A 90 -22.51 -6.41 -0.44
N CYS A 91 -21.26 -6.62 -0.90
CA CYS A 91 -20.52 -7.84 -0.60
C CYS A 91 -19.95 -7.83 0.82
N ALA A 92 -19.85 -8.99 1.47
CA ALA A 92 -19.36 -9.13 2.86
C ALA A 92 -17.83 -9.36 2.98
N THR A 93 -17.07 -9.14 1.90
CA THR A 93 -15.64 -9.46 1.81
C THR A 93 -14.78 -8.20 1.72
N GLN A 94 -13.45 -8.37 1.77
CA GLN A 94 -12.46 -7.29 1.61
C GLN A 94 -12.58 -6.51 0.30
N SER A 95 -13.31 -7.04 -0.70
CA SER A 95 -13.65 -6.31 -1.93
C SER A 95 -14.61 -5.14 -1.69
N CYS A 96 -15.40 -5.20 -0.61
CA CYS A 96 -16.28 -4.12 -0.16
C CYS A 96 -15.91 -3.75 1.28
N GLN A 97 -16.48 -4.45 2.26
CA GLN A 97 -16.19 -4.32 3.69
C GLN A 97 -16.34 -5.70 4.35
N VAL A 98 -15.44 -6.03 5.27
CA VAL A 98 -15.51 -7.30 5.99
C VAL A 98 -16.67 -7.28 6.99
N TYR A 99 -17.73 -8.02 6.70
CA TYR A 99 -18.89 -8.21 7.57
C TYR A 99 -18.95 -9.65 8.11
N ILE A 100 -19.03 -9.81 9.43
CA ILE A 100 -18.94 -11.12 10.09
C ILE A 100 -20.29 -11.74 10.46
N GLY A 101 -21.41 -11.12 10.08
CA GLY A 101 -22.74 -11.69 10.29
C GLY A 101 -23.35 -11.52 11.67
N HIS A 102 -22.58 -10.99 12.62
CA HIS A 102 -23.00 -10.75 13.99
C HIS A 102 -22.27 -9.54 14.55
N SER A 103 -22.74 -9.03 15.68
CA SER A 103 -22.08 -7.89 16.31
C SER A 103 -20.69 -8.24 16.82
N LYS A 104 -19.71 -7.35 16.55
CA LYS A 104 -18.33 -7.49 17.02
C LYS A 104 -18.14 -7.18 18.52
N GLY A 105 -19.06 -6.44 19.14
CA GLY A 105 -18.98 -6.11 20.56
C GLY A 105 -17.94 -5.05 20.94
N GLY A 106 -17.97 -4.67 22.21
CA GLY A 106 -16.98 -3.79 22.86
C GLY A 106 -16.94 -2.38 22.29
N ASP A 107 -15.74 -1.77 22.28
CA ASP A 107 -15.54 -0.38 21.87
C ASP A 107 -15.94 -0.10 20.41
N TRP A 108 -16.03 -1.13 19.56
CA TRP A 108 -16.55 -0.98 18.20
C TRP A 108 -18.04 -0.62 18.20
N GLU A 109 -18.88 -1.34 18.94
CA GLU A 109 -20.31 -1.02 19.04
C GLU A 109 -20.53 0.37 19.62
N VAL A 110 -19.73 0.76 20.62
CA VAL A 110 -19.77 2.10 21.21
C VAL A 110 -19.48 3.16 20.14
N ALA A 111 -18.41 2.99 19.37
CA ALA A 111 -18.07 3.92 18.28
C ALA A 111 -19.16 4.00 17.20
N VAL A 112 -19.76 2.88 16.82
CA VAL A 112 -20.86 2.83 15.83
C VAL A 112 -22.10 3.59 16.34
N ASN A 113 -22.41 3.46 17.64
CA ASN A 113 -23.53 4.16 18.28
C ASN A 113 -23.30 5.66 18.43
N GLU A 114 -22.13 6.05 18.94
CA GLU A 114 -21.79 7.46 19.14
C GLU A 114 -21.68 8.24 17.84
N THR A 115 -21.55 7.57 16.70
CA THR A 115 -21.47 8.17 15.36
C THR A 115 -22.71 7.93 14.50
N LYS A 116 -23.82 7.50 15.11
CA LYS A 116 -25.07 7.24 14.39
C LYS A 116 -25.53 8.48 13.60
N GLY A 117 -25.91 8.30 12.34
CA GLY A 117 -26.33 9.40 11.47
C GLY A 117 -25.20 10.35 11.07
N ILE A 118 -23.94 10.06 11.41
CA ILE A 118 -22.78 10.84 10.96
C ILE A 118 -22.16 10.18 9.73
N VAL A 119 -22.07 10.93 8.63
CA VAL A 119 -21.53 10.47 7.35
C VAL A 119 -20.64 11.53 6.69
N VAL A 120 -19.80 11.11 5.77
CA VAL A 120 -19.05 11.99 4.87
C VAL A 120 -19.88 12.23 3.62
N THR A 121 -20.12 13.49 3.26
CA THR A 121 -20.97 13.89 2.14
C THR A 121 -20.31 14.86 1.16
N ASP A 122 -20.89 14.93 -0.03
CA ASP A 122 -20.64 15.95 -1.05
C ASP A 122 -21.97 16.30 -1.73
N GLY A 123 -22.28 17.59 -1.83
CA GLY A 123 -23.59 18.04 -2.33
C GLY A 123 -24.80 17.46 -1.57
N GLY A 124 -24.63 17.10 -0.30
CA GLY A 124 -25.68 16.49 0.53
C GLY A 124 -25.83 14.96 0.38
N PHE A 125 -25.04 14.31 -0.47
CA PHE A 125 -25.08 12.86 -0.68
C PHE A 125 -23.87 12.19 -0.02
N ALA A 126 -24.09 11.03 0.60
CA ALA A 126 -22.99 10.21 1.12
C ALA A 126 -22.00 9.85 0.00
N VAL A 127 -20.70 9.91 0.29
CA VAL A 127 -19.65 9.62 -0.70
C VAL A 127 -18.91 8.33 -0.40
N SER A 128 -18.33 7.74 -1.46
CA SER A 128 -17.45 6.59 -1.32
C SER A 128 -16.22 6.97 -0.49
N THR A 129 -16.10 6.35 0.67
CA THR A 129 -15.05 6.60 1.66
C THR A 129 -14.11 5.41 1.75
N GLN A 130 -13.49 5.05 0.61
CA GLN A 130 -12.58 3.90 0.55
C GLN A 130 -11.48 3.97 1.63
N TYR A 131 -11.15 2.82 2.19
CA TYR A 131 -10.11 2.67 3.19
C TYR A 131 -9.31 1.39 2.95
N SER A 132 -8.11 1.32 3.52
CA SER A 132 -7.25 0.15 3.47
C SER A 132 -6.44 0.04 4.75
N SER A 133 -5.87 -1.13 5.01
CA SER A 133 -4.98 -1.34 6.15
C SER A 133 -3.83 -0.32 6.16
N THR A 134 -3.16 -0.14 5.03
CA THR A 134 -1.95 0.69 4.89
C THR A 134 -1.89 1.25 3.47
N THR A 135 -1.35 2.47 3.30
CA THR A 135 -1.31 3.20 2.02
C THR A 135 0.09 3.55 1.51
N GLY A 136 1.14 3.32 2.30
CA GLY A 136 2.53 3.67 1.99
C GLY A 136 2.95 5.08 2.41
N GLY A 137 2.15 5.78 3.22
CA GLY A 137 2.44 7.14 3.71
C GLY A 137 2.08 8.28 2.75
N TYR A 138 1.46 7.97 1.61
CA TYR A 138 0.91 8.95 0.68
C TYR A 138 -0.42 8.47 0.11
N LEU A 139 -1.37 9.37 -0.11
CA LEU A 139 -2.62 9.11 -0.82
C LEU A 139 -2.77 10.12 -1.95
N LYS A 140 -3.15 9.67 -3.15
CA LYS A 140 -3.46 10.58 -4.27
C LYS A 140 -4.55 11.61 -3.93
N THR A 141 -5.47 11.25 -3.03
CA THR A 141 -6.58 12.10 -2.64
C THR A 141 -6.23 13.12 -1.56
N SER A 142 -5.28 12.82 -0.67
CA SER A 142 -4.99 13.66 0.51
C SER A 142 -3.52 13.98 0.76
N GLY A 143 -2.65 13.59 -0.17
CA GLY A 143 -1.22 13.85 -0.13
C GLY A 143 -0.49 13.03 0.93
N TRP A 144 0.60 13.60 1.46
CA TRP A 144 1.45 12.97 2.47
C TRP A 144 0.72 12.76 3.79
N ASP A 145 0.85 11.55 4.32
CA ASP A 145 0.31 11.14 5.62
C ASP A 145 1.44 10.98 6.64
N THR A 146 2.19 12.07 6.82
CA THR A 146 3.34 12.21 7.72
C THR A 146 3.06 13.26 8.80
N LYS A 147 3.80 13.23 9.92
CA LYS A 147 3.63 14.24 10.99
C LYS A 147 3.83 15.68 10.50
N CYS A 148 4.80 15.92 9.61
CA CYS A 148 5.06 17.25 9.07
C CYS A 148 4.20 17.60 7.84
N GLY A 149 3.36 16.68 7.36
CA GLY A 149 2.49 16.91 6.20
C GLY A 149 3.20 17.00 4.85
N SER A 150 4.50 16.72 4.79
CA SER A 150 5.30 16.72 3.56
C SER A 150 6.08 15.41 3.37
N ARG A 151 6.71 15.27 2.19
CA ARG A 151 7.61 14.17 1.86
C ARG A 151 8.87 14.12 2.73
N ASP A 152 9.28 15.25 3.33
CA ASP A 152 10.61 15.39 3.94
C ASP A 152 10.76 14.55 5.20
N CYS A 153 9.64 14.19 5.83
CA CYS A 153 9.62 13.31 6.99
C CYS A 153 9.25 11.86 6.62
N TRP A 154 9.10 11.56 5.33
CA TRP A 154 8.97 10.18 4.86
C TRP A 154 10.36 9.58 4.66
N THR A 155 10.64 8.35 5.10
CA THR A 155 9.70 7.37 5.67
C THR A 155 9.48 7.50 7.17
N GLY A 156 10.35 8.25 7.88
CA GLY A 156 10.46 8.39 9.34
C GLY A 156 9.14 8.50 10.09
N ASP A 157 8.36 9.51 9.75
CA ASP A 157 7.21 10.01 10.48
C ASP A 157 5.88 9.76 9.75
N ALA A 158 5.84 8.81 8.83
CA ALA A 158 4.57 8.34 8.28
C ALA A 158 3.68 7.77 9.40
N TYR A 159 2.43 8.20 9.51
CA TYR A 159 1.55 7.84 10.63
C TYR A 159 1.38 6.33 10.77
N GLU A 160 1.18 5.62 9.66
CA GLU A 160 1.07 4.16 9.67
C GLU A 160 2.37 3.42 10.03
N LYS A 161 3.55 4.02 9.82
CA LYS A 161 4.81 3.50 10.35
C LYS A 161 4.87 3.69 11.87
N ILE A 162 4.50 4.88 12.36
CA ILE A 162 4.42 5.19 13.80
C ILE A 162 3.45 4.23 14.50
N ALA A 163 2.34 3.90 13.84
CA ALA A 163 1.36 2.93 14.33
C ALA A 163 1.87 1.48 14.35
N GLY A 164 3.04 1.21 13.78
CA GLY A 164 3.61 -0.13 13.68
C GLY A 164 2.94 -1.00 12.62
N SER A 165 2.48 -0.42 11.50
CA SER A 165 1.89 -1.23 10.42
C SER A 165 2.87 -2.31 9.95
N PRO A 166 2.49 -3.60 10.00
CA PRO A 166 3.32 -4.70 9.52
C PRO A 166 3.45 -4.72 7.99
N TRP A 167 2.69 -3.87 7.29
CA TRP A 167 2.65 -3.78 5.84
C TRP A 167 3.44 -2.59 5.29
N PHE A 168 3.82 -1.63 6.14
CA PHE A 168 4.46 -0.37 5.69
C PHE A 168 5.76 -0.58 4.90
N TYR A 169 6.60 -1.49 5.39
CA TYR A 169 7.88 -1.85 4.75
C TYR A 169 7.86 -3.23 4.10
N LYS A 170 6.68 -3.81 3.87
CA LYS A 170 6.64 -5.19 3.42
C LYS A 170 6.98 -5.26 1.93
N GLY A 171 8.23 -5.63 1.66
CA GLY A 171 8.64 -6.10 0.34
C GLY A 171 7.83 -7.34 -0.03
N TRP A 172 7.38 -7.39 -1.29
CA TRP A 172 6.57 -8.49 -1.78
C TRP A 172 7.47 -9.51 -2.45
N TYR A 173 7.46 -10.74 -1.93
CA TYR A 173 8.27 -11.85 -2.43
C TYR A 173 7.46 -13.15 -2.58
N THR A 174 6.14 -12.99 -2.65
CA THR A 174 5.16 -14.06 -2.81
C THR A 174 4.47 -13.95 -4.17
N GLN A 175 4.05 -15.09 -4.73
CA GLN A 175 3.36 -15.14 -6.03
C GLN A 175 2.07 -14.31 -6.04
N SER A 176 1.33 -14.31 -4.93
CA SER A 176 0.09 -13.55 -4.77
C SER A 176 -0.04 -12.95 -3.37
N TYR A 177 -1.13 -12.21 -3.15
CA TYR A 177 -1.49 -11.61 -1.85
C TYR A 177 -2.08 -12.66 -0.89
N SER A 178 -1.39 -13.80 -0.72
CA SER A 178 -1.78 -14.88 0.20
C SER A 178 -0.57 -15.39 0.99
N ASN A 179 -0.78 -15.66 2.29
CA ASN A 179 0.24 -16.20 3.18
C ASN A 179 0.73 -17.59 2.75
N SER A 180 -0.11 -18.37 2.05
CA SER A 180 0.18 -19.71 1.54
C SER A 180 0.73 -19.72 0.11
N SER A 181 0.80 -18.55 -0.56
CA SER A 181 1.31 -18.50 -1.93
C SER A 181 2.81 -18.77 -1.97
N ASP A 182 3.25 -19.35 -3.08
CA ASP A 182 4.65 -19.72 -3.28
C ASP A 182 5.55 -18.49 -3.18
N ARG A 183 6.76 -18.70 -2.65
CA ARG A 183 7.81 -17.70 -2.44
C ARG A 183 9.00 -17.95 -3.36
N CYS A 184 8.90 -18.94 -4.24
CA CYS A 184 9.95 -19.34 -5.16
C CYS A 184 11.28 -19.60 -4.42
N GLY A 185 11.21 -20.39 -3.34
CA GLY A 185 12.36 -20.73 -2.51
C GLY A 185 12.87 -19.62 -1.57
N ARG A 186 12.25 -18.43 -1.52
CA ARG A 186 12.67 -17.34 -0.63
C ARG A 186 11.97 -17.37 0.74
N SER A 187 12.70 -16.98 1.78
CA SER A 187 12.18 -16.78 3.15
C SER A 187 12.01 -15.30 3.51
N HIS A 188 12.61 -14.38 2.74
CA HIS A 188 12.57 -12.94 2.97
C HIS A 188 12.63 -12.12 1.67
N PRO A 189 12.19 -10.84 1.70
CA PRO A 189 12.24 -9.95 0.53
C PRO A 189 13.57 -9.24 0.31
N TRP A 190 14.55 -9.41 1.21
CA TRP A 190 15.85 -8.73 1.11
C TRP A 190 16.73 -9.31 0.00
N LEU A 191 17.45 -8.44 -0.70
CA LEU A 191 18.46 -8.80 -1.69
C LEU A 191 19.86 -8.71 -1.08
N THR A 192 20.77 -9.55 -1.58
CA THR A 192 22.21 -9.39 -1.37
C THR A 192 22.77 -8.27 -2.24
N GLY A 193 24.00 -7.81 -1.94
CA GLY A 193 24.71 -6.86 -2.79
C GLY A 193 24.97 -7.39 -4.20
N GLU A 194 25.21 -8.69 -4.35
CA GLU A 194 25.39 -9.36 -5.64
C GLU A 194 24.08 -9.40 -6.45
N GLU A 195 22.96 -9.75 -5.82
CA GLU A 195 21.64 -9.73 -6.47
C GLU A 195 21.27 -8.30 -6.92
N MET A 196 21.58 -7.27 -6.11
CA MET A 196 21.34 -5.88 -6.50
C MET A 196 22.28 -5.44 -7.64
N ALA A 197 23.57 -5.82 -7.59
CA ALA A 197 24.52 -5.52 -8.66
C ALA A 197 24.11 -6.16 -10.00
N ASP A 198 23.56 -7.37 -9.98
CA ASP A 198 23.00 -8.04 -11.16
C ASP A 198 21.79 -7.28 -11.77
N ILE A 199 20.90 -6.74 -10.93
CA ILE A 199 19.81 -5.86 -11.38
C ILE A 199 20.35 -4.57 -12.01
N LEU A 200 21.40 -3.96 -11.43
CA LEU A 200 22.03 -2.77 -12.01
C LEU A 200 22.75 -3.07 -13.32
N ASN A 201 23.39 -4.24 -13.44
CA ASN A 201 23.98 -4.68 -14.71
C ASN A 201 22.91 -4.89 -15.78
N ALA A 202 21.77 -5.47 -15.44
CA ALA A 202 20.62 -5.56 -16.34
C ALA A 202 20.16 -4.18 -16.84
N TRP A 203 20.09 -3.19 -15.96
CA TRP A 203 19.72 -1.81 -16.32
C TRP A 203 20.72 -1.18 -17.28
N LEU A 204 22.01 -1.34 -17.01
CA LEU A 204 23.10 -0.77 -17.80
C LEU A 204 23.11 -1.27 -19.26
N VAL A 205 22.71 -2.52 -19.47
CA VAL A 205 22.78 -3.17 -20.79
C VAL A 205 21.45 -3.20 -21.53
N GLN A 206 20.34 -2.93 -20.85
CA GLN A 206 19.01 -2.90 -21.46
C GLN A 206 18.98 -1.92 -22.64
N GLY A 207 18.50 -2.39 -23.80
CA GLY A 207 18.39 -1.59 -25.02
C GLY A 207 19.71 -1.32 -25.76
N LYS A 208 20.84 -1.86 -25.30
CA LYS A 208 22.11 -1.80 -26.04
C LYS A 208 22.08 -2.76 -27.24
N GLU A 209 22.78 -2.38 -28.30
CA GLU A 209 22.90 -3.20 -29.51
C GLU A 209 23.46 -4.59 -29.19
N GLY A 210 22.79 -5.63 -29.69
CA GLY A 210 23.16 -7.03 -29.47
C GLY A 210 22.80 -7.59 -28.09
N VAL A 211 22.05 -6.85 -27.27
CA VAL A 211 21.49 -7.36 -26.01
C VAL A 211 20.04 -7.78 -26.23
N ASP A 212 19.76 -9.05 -25.96
CA ASP A 212 18.39 -9.59 -26.03
C ASP A 212 17.63 -9.25 -24.75
N GLY A 213 16.76 -8.24 -24.83
CA GLY A 213 15.92 -7.83 -23.71
C GLY A 213 15.00 -8.93 -23.19
N GLY A 214 14.65 -9.94 -24.02
CA GLY A 214 13.84 -11.09 -23.61
C GLY A 214 14.56 -12.03 -22.64
N ARG A 215 15.90 -11.93 -22.56
CA ARG A 215 16.74 -12.67 -21.60
C ARG A 215 17.04 -11.86 -20.33
N ILE A 216 16.57 -10.62 -20.22
CA ILE A 216 16.58 -9.83 -18.97
C ILE A 216 15.37 -10.24 -18.13
N THR A 217 15.47 -11.46 -17.59
CA THR A 217 14.45 -12.09 -16.75
C THR A 217 15.13 -12.68 -15.50
N PRO A 218 14.39 -13.09 -14.46
CA PRO A 218 15.00 -13.61 -13.24
C PRO A 218 15.82 -14.88 -13.47
N VAL A 219 16.98 -15.00 -12.81
CA VAL A 219 17.79 -16.23 -12.86
C VAL A 219 17.14 -17.42 -12.16
N THR A 220 16.16 -17.15 -11.28
CA THR A 220 15.38 -18.18 -10.58
C THR A 220 14.31 -18.78 -11.51
N THR A 221 14.75 -19.57 -12.50
CA THR A 221 13.88 -20.12 -13.56
C THR A 221 12.93 -21.21 -13.06
N SER A 222 13.14 -21.78 -11.87
CA SER A 222 12.29 -22.83 -11.30
C SER A 222 10.81 -22.44 -11.20
N CYS A 223 10.50 -21.14 -11.19
CA CYS A 223 9.14 -20.61 -10.96
C CYS A 223 8.49 -20.00 -12.20
N TRP A 224 9.26 -19.75 -13.27
CA TRP A 224 8.77 -19.01 -14.45
C TRP A 224 9.32 -19.54 -15.78
N GLY A 225 10.29 -20.47 -15.76
CA GLY A 225 10.98 -20.96 -16.94
C GLY A 225 11.87 -19.91 -17.61
N GLY A 226 12.23 -20.16 -18.87
CA GLY A 226 13.01 -19.24 -19.71
C GLY A 226 14.51 -19.53 -19.78
N ASN A 227 15.21 -18.73 -20.59
CA ASN A 227 16.65 -18.79 -20.80
C ASN A 227 17.28 -17.42 -20.46
N PRO A 228 17.31 -17.02 -19.18
CA PRO A 228 17.86 -15.73 -18.79
C PRO A 228 19.35 -15.64 -19.11
N TYR A 229 19.86 -14.42 -19.21
CA TYR A 229 21.30 -14.24 -19.03
C TYR A 229 21.69 -14.66 -17.60
N SER A 230 22.71 -15.48 -17.47
CA SER A 230 23.38 -15.69 -16.19
C SER A 230 23.95 -14.38 -15.65
N VAL A 231 24.22 -14.34 -14.34
CA VAL A 231 24.86 -13.17 -13.69
C VAL A 231 26.19 -12.82 -14.38
N GLY A 232 26.98 -13.85 -14.74
CA GLY A 232 28.23 -13.68 -15.47
C GLY A 232 28.04 -13.11 -16.88
N GLU A 233 27.06 -13.60 -17.65
CA GLU A 233 26.76 -13.06 -18.98
C GLU A 233 26.36 -11.57 -18.92
N LEU A 234 25.47 -11.17 -17.99
CA LEU A 234 25.11 -9.74 -17.84
C LEU A 234 26.30 -8.89 -17.42
N SER A 235 27.13 -9.38 -16.50
CA SER A 235 28.36 -8.70 -16.10
C SER A 235 29.31 -8.52 -17.30
N SER A 236 29.51 -9.54 -18.12
CA SER A 236 30.33 -9.44 -19.33
C SER A 236 29.76 -8.45 -20.34
N LEU A 237 28.44 -8.48 -20.57
CA LEU A 237 27.77 -7.49 -21.42
C LEU A 237 27.93 -6.07 -20.89
N ALA A 238 27.88 -5.86 -19.57
CA ALA A 238 28.09 -4.55 -18.97
C ALA A 238 29.54 -4.06 -19.14
N ASN A 239 30.52 -4.97 -18.99
CA ASN A 239 31.93 -4.68 -19.29
C ASN A 239 32.13 -4.25 -20.76
N GLU A 240 31.54 -4.99 -21.69
CA GLU A 240 31.70 -4.75 -23.13
C GLU A 240 30.93 -3.53 -23.64
N LYS A 241 29.71 -3.30 -23.15
CA LYS A 241 28.73 -2.39 -23.79
C LYS A 241 28.31 -1.21 -22.93
N ALA A 242 28.66 -1.21 -21.64
CA ALA A 242 28.23 -0.19 -20.69
C ALA A 242 29.38 0.42 -19.87
N GLY A 243 30.64 0.18 -20.26
CA GLY A 243 31.84 0.77 -19.65
C GLY A 243 32.29 0.13 -18.34
N GLY A 244 31.89 -1.12 -18.08
CA GLY A 244 32.23 -1.87 -16.85
C GLY A 244 31.03 -2.56 -16.20
N ALA A 245 31.24 -3.58 -15.38
CA ALA A 245 30.18 -4.20 -14.58
C ALA A 245 30.12 -3.62 -13.17
N VAL A 246 28.91 -3.45 -12.65
CA VAL A 246 28.70 -3.23 -11.21
C VAL A 246 28.95 -4.57 -10.52
N THR A 247 29.90 -4.59 -9.61
CA THR A 247 30.29 -5.76 -8.81
C THR A 247 30.27 -5.49 -7.32
N ALA A 248 30.25 -4.21 -6.92
CA ALA A 248 30.12 -3.80 -5.52
C ALA A 248 29.28 -2.53 -5.41
N ILE A 249 28.47 -2.46 -4.35
CA ILE A 249 27.63 -1.33 -3.98
C ILE A 249 27.99 -0.96 -2.54
N SER A 250 28.41 0.28 -2.31
CA SER A 250 28.81 0.77 -0.98
C SER A 250 27.73 1.60 -0.30
N ALA A 251 26.84 2.22 -1.07
CA ALA A 251 25.70 2.96 -0.55
C ALA A 251 24.54 2.98 -1.55
N ALA A 252 23.33 3.14 -1.03
CA ALA A 252 22.13 3.42 -1.82
C ALA A 252 21.36 4.55 -1.13
N SER A 253 20.77 5.43 -1.92
CA SER A 253 19.90 6.50 -1.43
C SER A 253 18.69 6.69 -2.32
N VAL A 254 17.57 7.13 -1.74
CA VAL A 254 16.33 7.31 -2.50
C VAL A 254 15.76 8.72 -2.32
N ALA A 255 15.36 9.35 -3.43
CA ALA A 255 14.67 10.63 -3.44
C ALA A 255 13.19 10.46 -3.82
N TYR A 256 12.31 11.20 -3.17
CA TYR A 256 10.85 11.17 -3.39
C TYR A 256 10.38 12.47 -4.05
N SER A 257 9.37 12.40 -4.92
CA SER A 257 8.70 13.60 -5.44
C SER A 257 7.62 14.08 -4.45
N ASN A 258 7.00 15.23 -4.69
CA ASN A 258 5.85 15.67 -3.90
C ASN A 258 4.57 14.88 -4.20
N ASP A 259 4.52 14.20 -5.35
CA ASP A 259 3.35 13.45 -5.83
C ASP A 259 3.28 12.01 -5.29
N GLY A 260 4.08 11.70 -4.27
CA GLY A 260 4.06 10.41 -3.62
C GLY A 260 4.59 9.29 -4.50
N VAL A 261 5.70 9.53 -5.20
CA VAL A 261 6.44 8.50 -5.93
C VAL A 261 7.92 8.60 -5.62
N THR A 262 8.62 7.49 -5.80
CA THR A 262 10.08 7.46 -5.82
C THR A 262 10.56 8.13 -7.10
N ALA A 263 11.23 9.28 -6.95
CA ALA A 263 11.72 10.07 -8.08
C ALA A 263 13.00 9.48 -8.64
N ASN A 264 14.00 9.23 -7.78
CA ASN A 264 15.29 8.68 -8.17
C ASN A 264 15.79 7.68 -7.12
N VAL A 265 16.54 6.70 -7.61
CA VAL A 265 17.32 5.76 -6.81
C VAL A 265 18.78 5.94 -7.21
N SER A 266 19.65 6.20 -6.25
CA SER A 266 21.07 6.43 -6.48
C SER A 266 21.91 5.42 -5.72
N PHE A 267 23.03 5.01 -6.32
CA PHE A 267 23.95 4.02 -5.80
C PHE A 267 25.38 4.53 -5.90
N GLU A 268 26.16 4.33 -4.85
CA GLU A 268 27.62 4.41 -4.92
C GLU A 268 28.16 3.01 -5.21
N THR A 269 28.92 2.87 -6.30
CA THR A 269 29.38 1.57 -6.81
C THR A 269 30.89 1.56 -7.08
N ASN A 270 31.43 0.38 -7.39
CA ASN A 270 32.79 0.24 -7.91
C ASN A 270 33.06 1.02 -9.22
N ARG A 271 32.02 1.54 -9.87
CA ARG A 271 32.08 2.33 -11.10
C ARG A 271 31.81 3.82 -10.88
N GLY A 272 31.71 4.25 -9.63
CA GLY A 272 31.23 5.58 -9.25
C GLY A 272 29.70 5.62 -9.06
N GLY A 273 29.18 6.84 -8.97
CA GLY A 273 27.77 7.10 -8.72
C GLY A 273 26.88 6.74 -9.91
N ILE A 274 25.81 6.00 -9.65
CA ILE A 274 24.75 5.68 -10.62
C ILE A 274 23.44 6.29 -10.08
N SER A 275 22.67 6.96 -10.93
CA SER A 275 21.34 7.45 -10.59
C SER A 275 20.32 7.05 -11.63
N ILE A 276 19.20 6.47 -11.18
CA ILE A 276 18.17 5.88 -12.03
C ILE A 276 16.82 6.50 -11.65
N ALA A 277 16.02 6.90 -12.63
CA ALA A 277 14.66 7.34 -12.40
C ALA A 277 13.86 6.22 -11.70
N GLY A 278 13.04 6.54 -10.71
CA GLY A 278 12.35 5.53 -9.90
C GLY A 278 11.41 4.63 -10.71
N SER A 279 10.80 5.14 -11.79
CA SER A 279 10.03 4.35 -12.74
C SER A 279 10.87 3.30 -13.47
N ASP A 280 12.06 3.68 -13.89
CA ASP A 280 12.97 2.85 -14.68
C ASP A 280 13.61 1.80 -13.77
N PHE A 281 14.02 2.21 -12.56
CA PHE A 281 14.50 1.31 -11.53
C PHE A 281 13.43 0.26 -11.16
N LYS A 282 12.18 0.68 -10.92
CA LYS A 282 11.07 -0.26 -10.66
C LYS A 282 10.89 -1.24 -11.81
N THR A 283 10.98 -0.77 -13.06
CA THR A 283 10.82 -1.60 -14.24
C THR A 283 11.91 -2.67 -14.33
N ILE A 284 13.18 -2.26 -14.29
CA ILE A 284 14.29 -3.21 -14.41
C ILE A 284 14.38 -4.14 -13.19
N PHE A 285 14.10 -3.62 -11.98
CA PHE A 285 14.02 -4.42 -10.77
C PHE A 285 12.99 -5.53 -10.94
N ASN A 286 11.77 -5.21 -11.39
CA ASN A 286 10.72 -6.22 -11.55
C ASN A 286 10.98 -7.20 -12.70
N LEU A 287 11.79 -6.81 -13.70
CA LEU A 287 12.22 -7.72 -14.76
C LEU A 287 13.28 -8.72 -14.26
N ARG A 288 14.21 -8.28 -13.39
CA ARG A 288 15.39 -9.07 -13.05
C ARG A 288 15.40 -9.68 -11.65
N ALA A 289 14.63 -9.14 -10.71
CA ALA A 289 14.66 -9.56 -9.32
C ALA A 289 14.35 -11.06 -9.16
N PRO A 290 15.07 -11.76 -8.27
CA PRO A 290 14.94 -13.20 -8.10
C PRO A 290 13.61 -13.61 -7.45
N GLY A 291 13.15 -14.82 -7.79
CA GLY A 291 11.93 -15.40 -7.26
C GLY A 291 10.66 -14.59 -7.60
N TYR A 292 9.84 -14.33 -6.59
CA TYR A 292 8.64 -13.46 -6.69
C TYR A 292 8.90 -12.04 -6.12
N ILE A 293 10.16 -11.65 -5.89
CA ILE A 293 10.49 -10.32 -5.39
C ILE A 293 10.04 -9.27 -6.38
N SER A 294 9.29 -8.28 -5.90
CA SER A 294 8.76 -7.22 -6.75
C SER A 294 8.47 -5.93 -5.98
N ILE A 295 8.75 -4.81 -6.63
CA ILE A 295 8.28 -3.48 -6.24
C ILE A 295 6.87 -3.30 -6.80
N ARG A 296 5.86 -3.28 -5.92
CA ARG A 296 4.45 -3.16 -6.29
C ARG A 296 3.98 -1.70 -6.41
N SER A 297 4.46 -0.84 -5.52
CA SER A 297 4.09 0.59 -5.45
C SER A 297 5.04 1.47 -6.25
N PRO A 298 4.59 2.61 -6.81
CA PRO A 298 5.49 3.65 -7.34
C PRO A 298 6.23 4.43 -6.24
N LEU A 299 5.74 4.40 -4.98
CA LEU A 299 6.46 4.89 -3.81
C LEU A 299 7.09 3.71 -3.08
N PHE A 300 8.42 3.66 -3.06
CA PHE A 300 9.19 2.58 -2.48
C PHE A 300 10.53 3.08 -1.93
N ASN A 301 11.08 2.36 -0.96
CA ASN A 301 12.41 2.60 -0.41
C ASN A 301 13.20 1.28 -0.51
N ILE A 302 14.48 1.36 -0.86
CA ILE A 302 15.41 0.23 -0.99
C ILE A 302 16.66 0.37 -0.10
N GLU A 303 16.74 1.45 0.68
CA GLU A 303 17.83 1.72 1.61
C GLU A 303 17.77 0.66 2.73
N GLN A 304 18.93 0.11 3.08
CA GLN A 304 19.03 -0.74 4.26
C GLN A 304 18.76 0.08 5.53
N LYS A 305 18.17 -0.56 6.52
CA LYS A 305 18.15 -0.05 7.89
C LYS A 305 19.44 -0.39 8.61
#